data_AF-A0A940TZJ6-F1
#
_entry.id   AF-A0A940TZJ6-F1
#
_cell.length_a   1.000
_cell.length_b   1.000
_cell.length_c   1.000
_cell.angle_alpha   90.00
_cell.angle_beta   90.00
_cell.angle_gamma   90.00
#
_symmetry.space_group_name_H-M   'P 1'
#
loop_
_entity.id
_entity.type
_entity.pdbx_description
1 polymer ?
#
loop_
_entity_poly.entity_id
_entity_poly.type
_entity_poly.pdbx_seq_one_letter_code
_entity_poly.pdbx_strand_id
1 'polypeptide(L)'
;GLQPTYQGLRIDPCIPCAWEGFSARRVYRGAIYDIRVTNSAQTNKGVRHVLVDGEETGDNTLPLFAANTIHHVEVKMGESLPRVKEDGTHSGDA
;
A
#
# COMPACT_ATOMS: atom_id res chain seq x y z
N GLY A 1 2.51 -1.60 11.75
CA GLY A 1 1.56 -2.26 10.84
C GLY A 1 0.64 -1.24 10.22
N LEU A 2 -0.52 -1.01 10.82
CA LEU A 2 -1.55 -0.10 10.31
C LEU A 2 -1.55 1.17 11.15
N GLN A 3 -1.25 2.32 10.55
CA GLN A 3 -1.00 3.57 11.25
C GLN A 3 -1.96 4.66 10.72
N PRO A 4 -2.98 5.07 11.50
CA PRO A 4 -3.82 6.20 11.14
C PRO A 4 -2.99 7.50 11.01
N THR A 5 -3.18 8.24 9.93
CA THR A 5 -2.55 9.56 9.72
C THR A 5 -3.61 10.61 9.35
N TYR A 6 -3.24 11.89 9.31
CA TYR A 6 -4.17 12.93 8.87
C TYR A 6 -4.59 12.74 7.40
N GLN A 7 -3.66 12.29 6.57
CA GLN A 7 -3.80 12.13 5.12
C GLN A 7 -4.40 10.78 4.71
N GLY A 8 -4.37 9.76 5.57
CA GLY A 8 -4.85 8.43 5.21
C GLY A 8 -4.57 7.35 6.25
N LEU A 9 -4.54 6.09 5.79
CA LEU A 9 -4.13 4.95 6.61
C LEU A 9 -2.80 4.42 6.06
N ARG A 10 -1.70 4.67 6.77
CA ARG A 10 -0.38 4.17 6.37
C ARG A 10 -0.23 2.69 6.71
N ILE A 11 0.28 1.92 5.75
CA ILE A 11 0.61 0.50 5.91
C ILE A 11 2.11 0.30 5.90
N ASP A 12 2.64 -0.13 7.04
CA ASP A 12 4.06 -0.41 7.26
C ASP A 12 4.16 -1.65 8.18
N PRO A 13 3.97 -2.86 7.62
CA PRO A 13 4.02 -4.11 8.37
C PRO A 13 5.45 -4.41 8.81
N CYS A 14 5.57 -4.83 10.06
CA CYS A 14 6.80 -5.37 10.63
C CYS A 14 6.46 -6.73 11.23
N ILE A 15 6.75 -7.80 10.50
CA ILE A 15 6.37 -9.17 10.84
C ILE A 15 7.61 -10.09 10.83
N PRO A 16 7.56 -11.28 11.43
CA PRO A 16 8.63 -12.26 11.26
C PRO A 16 8.85 -12.61 9.79
N CYS A 17 10.10 -12.70 9.34
CA CYS A 17 10.46 -13.05 7.96
C CYS A 17 9.93 -14.41 7.51
N ALA A 18 9.72 -15.34 8.44
CA ALA A 18 9.17 -16.67 8.18
C ALA A 18 7.67 -16.66 7.85
N TRP A 19 6.95 -15.55 8.07
CA TRP A 19 5.53 -15.46 7.75
C TRP A 19 5.33 -15.19 6.28
N GLU A 20 4.45 -15.97 5.63
CA GLU A 20 4.04 -15.74 4.24
C GLU A 20 3.20 -14.47 4.08
N GLY A 21 2.61 -13.96 5.16
CA GLY A 21 1.70 -12.82 5.13
C GLY A 21 0.69 -12.87 6.27
N PHE A 22 -0.29 -11.96 6.22
CA PHE A 22 -1.44 -11.94 7.11
C PHE A 22 -2.60 -11.17 6.47
N SER A 23 -3.81 -11.37 6.99
CA SER A 23 -4.97 -10.55 6.63
C SER A 23 -5.46 -9.76 7.83
N ALA A 24 -5.96 -8.55 7.60
CA ALA A 24 -6.50 -7.68 8.63
C ALA A 24 -7.64 -6.85 8.07
N ARG A 25 -8.75 -6.78 8.81
CA ARG A 25 -9.86 -5.89 8.49
C ARG A 25 -9.83 -4.68 9.42
N ARG A 26 -9.80 -3.46 8.86
CA ARG A 26 -9.74 -2.23 9.64
C ARG A 26 -10.85 -1.26 9.21
N VAL A 27 -11.63 -0.79 10.18
CA VAL A 27 -12.53 0.36 9.97
C VAL A 27 -11.73 1.64 10.22
N TYR A 28 -11.74 2.55 9.25
CA TYR A 28 -11.10 3.86 9.37
C TYR A 28 -11.94 4.93 8.68
N ARG A 29 -12.31 5.97 9.45
CA ARG A 29 -13.22 7.05 9.03
C ARG A 29 -14.52 6.57 8.37
N GLY A 30 -15.07 5.46 8.87
CA GLY A 30 -16.32 4.88 8.39
C GLY A 30 -16.18 3.95 7.19
N ALA A 31 -15.05 3.95 6.49
CA ALA A 31 -14.75 2.97 5.45
C ALA A 31 -14.11 1.71 6.04
N ILE A 32 -14.32 0.58 5.37
CA ILE A 32 -13.72 -0.72 5.72
C ILE A 32 -12.60 -1.01 4.75
N TYR A 33 -11.42 -1.27 5.30
CA TYR A 33 -10.24 -1.69 4.56
C TYR A 33 -10.02 -3.17 4.84
N ASP A 34 -10.18 -4.02 3.83
CA ASP A 34 -9.88 -5.44 3.89
C ASP A 34 -8.47 -5.68 3.34
N ILE A 35 -7.51 -5.80 4.26
CA ILE A 35 -6.08 -5.71 3.96
C ILE A 35 -5.50 -7.11 3.94
N ARG A 36 -4.89 -7.48 2.82
CA ARG A 36 -4.12 -8.71 2.64
C ARG A 36 -2.66 -8.36 2.41
N VAL A 37 -1.81 -8.76 3.35
CA VAL A 37 -0.36 -8.59 3.26
C VAL A 37 0.27 -9.92 2.83
N THR A 38 1.16 -9.87 1.84
CA THR A 38 1.96 -11.00 1.38
C THR A 38 3.45 -10.68 1.50
N ASN A 39 4.24 -11.67 1.93
CA ASN A 39 5.67 -11.55 2.19
C ASN A 39 6.46 -12.64 1.46
N SER A 40 6.32 -12.69 0.14
CA SER A 40 7.12 -13.59 -0.71
C SER A 40 8.63 -13.29 -0.66
N ALA A 41 9.00 -12.10 -0.19
CA ALA A 41 10.39 -11.67 -0.03
C ALA A 41 11.03 -12.16 1.29
N GLN A 42 10.26 -12.79 2.19
CA GLN A 42 10.72 -13.24 3.51
C GLN A 42 11.51 -12.16 4.26
N THR A 43 11.01 -10.92 4.24
CA THR A 43 11.62 -9.79 4.95
C THR A 43 10.87 -9.50 6.24
N ASN A 44 11.52 -8.83 7.19
CA ASN A 44 10.87 -8.35 8.40
C ASN A 44 10.08 -7.06 8.19
N LYS A 45 10.47 -6.23 7.21
CA LYS A 45 9.90 -4.89 6.96
C LYS A 45 10.04 -4.50 5.50
N GLY A 46 9.32 -3.45 5.11
CA GLY A 46 9.39 -2.88 3.77
C GLY A 46 8.21 -3.30 2.91
N VAL A 47 7.66 -2.34 2.19
CA VAL A 47 6.53 -2.52 1.27
C VAL A 47 7.03 -2.20 -0.12
N ARG A 48 6.83 -3.15 -1.03
CA ARG A 48 7.20 -3.03 -2.44
C ARG A 48 6.16 -2.22 -3.21
N HIS A 49 4.89 -2.55 -3.03
CA HIS A 49 3.74 -1.84 -3.56
C HIS A 49 2.48 -2.16 -2.77
N VAL A 50 1.47 -1.31 -2.97
CA VAL A 50 0.12 -1.49 -2.44
C VAL A 50 -0.86 -1.31 -3.59
N LEU A 51 -1.84 -2.20 -3.68
CA LEU A 51 -2.96 -2.10 -4.59
C LEU A 51 -4.23 -1.82 -3.78
N VAL A 52 -5.08 -0.93 -4.24
CA VAL A 52 -6.41 -0.71 -3.69
C VAL A 52 -7.43 -0.92 -4.79
N ASP A 53 -8.32 -1.88 -4.58
CA ASP A 53 -9.31 -2.34 -5.58
C ASP A 53 -8.67 -2.66 -6.95
N GLY A 54 -7.41 -3.12 -6.94
CA GLY A 54 -6.64 -3.47 -8.13
C GLY A 54 -5.77 -2.34 -8.70
N GLU A 55 -5.87 -1.11 -8.19
CA GLU A 55 -5.07 0.03 -8.64
C GLU A 55 -3.85 0.28 -7.74
N GLU A 56 -2.66 0.43 -8.34
CA GLU A 56 -1.42 0.66 -7.59
C GLU A 56 -1.35 2.06 -7.00
N THR A 57 -1.05 2.15 -5.71
CA THR A 57 -0.86 3.41 -5.02
C THR A 57 0.57 3.93 -5.18
N GLY A 58 0.69 5.25 -5.31
CA GLY A 58 1.98 5.94 -5.39
C GLY A 58 2.81 5.87 -4.10
N ASP A 59 2.22 5.46 -2.99
CA ASP A 59 2.85 5.37 -1.69
C ASP A 59 2.22 4.24 -0.84
N ASN A 60 2.62 4.16 0.42
CA ASN A 60 2.07 3.18 1.37
C ASN A 60 0.92 3.77 2.21
N THR A 61 0.33 4.89 1.79
CA THR A 61 -0.74 5.58 2.52
C THR A 61 -2.04 5.41 1.75
N LEU A 62 -2.96 4.65 2.30
CA LEU A 62 -4.25 4.46 1.66
C LEU A 62 -5.06 5.76 1.67
N PRO A 63 -5.72 6.10 0.56
CA PRO A 63 -6.58 7.26 0.50
C PRO A 63 -7.79 7.11 1.41
N LEU A 64 -8.44 8.24 1.67
CA LEU A 64 -9.67 8.30 2.44
C LEU A 64 -10.84 7.94 1.53
N PHE A 65 -11.58 6.91 1.93
CA PHE A 65 -12.79 6.52 1.23
C PHE A 65 -14.05 7.00 1.95
N ALA A 66 -15.17 7.00 1.22
CA ALA A 66 -16.46 7.36 1.77
C ALA A 66 -16.88 6.38 2.88
N ALA A 67 -17.66 6.85 3.85
CA ALA A 67 -18.17 5.98 4.90
C ALA A 67 -19.09 4.89 4.32
N ASN A 68 -19.09 3.72 4.96
CA ASN A 68 -19.86 2.53 4.58
C ASN A 68 -19.44 1.87 3.26
N THR A 69 -18.26 2.18 2.73
CA THR A 69 -17.66 1.43 1.62
C THR A 69 -16.70 0.35 2.12
N ILE A 70 -16.40 -0.63 1.25
CA ILE A 70 -15.42 -1.68 1.49
C ILE A 70 -14.40 -1.60 0.36
N HIS A 71 -13.12 -1.56 0.72
CA HIS A 71 -12.01 -1.51 -0.21
C HIS A 71 -11.05 -2.67 0.06
N HIS A 72 -10.70 -3.38 -1.00
CA HIS A 72 -9.74 -4.49 -0.94
C HIS A 72 -8.34 -3.94 -1.13
N VAL A 73 -7.47 -4.23 -0.17
CA VAL A 73 -6.11 -3.70 -0.15
C VAL A 73 -5.14 -4.86 -0.20
N GLU A 74 -4.32 -4.92 -1.23
CA GLU A 74 -3.26 -5.90 -1.35
C GLU A 74 -1.91 -5.24 -1.13
N VAL A 75 -1.12 -5.79 -0.22
CA VAL A 75 0.19 -5.26 0.16
C VAL A 75 1.22 -6.33 -0.13
N LYS A 76 2.20 -6.01 -0.95
CA LYS A 76 3.35 -6.90 -1.19
C LYS A 76 4.57 -6.36 -0.46
N MET A 77 5.11 -7.15 0.45
CA MET A 77 6.36 -6.81 1.15
C MET A 77 7.57 -7.09 0.27
N GLY A 78 8.65 -6.33 0.52
CA GLY A 78 9.92 -6.43 -0.19
C GLY A 78 10.58 -5.07 -0.42
N GLU A 79 11.68 -5.08 -1.15
CA GLU A 79 12.34 -3.85 -1.60
C GLU A 79 11.46 -3.11 -2.61
N SER A 80 11.37 -1.79 -2.46
CA SER A 80 10.67 -0.92 -3.41
C SER A 80 11.37 -1.00 -4.77
N LEU A 81 10.62 -1.27 -5.84
CA LEU A 81 11.16 -1.17 -7.18
C LEU A 81 11.61 0.29 -7.44
N PRO A 82 12.70 0.50 -8.20
CA PRO A 82 13.01 1.83 -8.70
C PRO A 82 11.82 2.28 -9.55
N ARG A 83 11.13 3.34 -9.10
CA ARG A 83 10.13 4.04 -9.92
C ARG A 83 10.90 4.63 -11.09
N VAL A 84 10.75 4.06 -12.29
CA VAL A 84 11.18 4.72 -13.52
C VAL A 84 10.41 6.03 -13.54
N LYS A 85 11.11 7.14 -13.35
CA LYS A 85 10.54 8.46 -13.63
C LYS A 85 10.31 8.44 -15.14
N GLU A 86 9.07 8.58 -15.58
CA GLU A 86 8.85 8.97 -16.97
C GLU A 86 9.49 10.35 -17.12
N ASP A 87 10.64 10.35 -17.78
CA ASP A 87 11.38 11.55 -18.12
C ASP A 87 10.50 12.34 -19.09
N GLY A 88 9.67 13.22 -18.53
CA GLY A 88 8.94 14.24 -19.27
C GLY A 88 9.94 15.18 -19.95
N THR A 89 10.46 14.76 -21.10
CA THR A 89 11.17 15.65 -22.02
C THR A 89 10.13 16.58 -22.60
N HIS A 90 9.99 17.74 -21.95
CA HIS A 90 9.64 18.97 -22.64
C HIS A 90 10.72 19.21 -23.70
N SER A 91 10.35 19.07 -24.97
CA SER A 91 11.00 19.78 -26.05
C SER A 91 9.91 20.44 -26.88
N GLY A 92 9.47 21.60 -26.41
CA GLY A 92 9.22 22.68 -27.35
C GLY A 92 10.57 23.13 -27.89
N ASP A 93 10.68 23.20 -29.21
CA ASP A 93 11.40 24.23 -29.97
C ASP A 93 11.51 23.78 -31.43
N ALA A 94 10.67 24.41 -32.28
CA ALA A 94 10.97 24.96 -33.62
C ALA A 94 9.66 25.20 -34.40
#